data_AF-A0AAE1I6E9-F1
#
_entry.id   AF-A0AAE1I6E9-F1
#
_cell.length_a   1.000
_cell.length_b   1.000
_cell.length_c   1.000
_cell.angle_alpha   90.00
_cell.angle_beta   90.00
_cell.angle_gamma   90.00
#
_symmetry.space_group_name_H-M   'P 1'
#
loop_
_entity.id
_entity.type
_entity.pdbx_description
1 polymer ?
#
loop_
_entity_poly.entity_id
_entity_poly.type
_entity_poly.pdbx_seq_one_letter_code
_entity_poly.pdbx_strand_id
1 'polypeptide(L)'
;MSNALRLVRNGPSRTASSSSQWACFFCQHARPQSSRPGFADFRRKFSNSRPRREQQMQHQPRQNVTYAPSMDKVREQYGQRNKTIAFYTLSVIMGTLALAYGSVPFYKMICQTTGWGGQPVRAHGVSGEENQDISSRLVPVTSANRIKVTFNAAVSDILPWKFVPQQREVRVLPGETALAFYKATNLGDQDIIGVATYSVTPAQCAPYFSKIQCFCFEEQRLNAGETVDMPVFFYLDPDLLNDINMKGVETPSFQKRQQELGQQQSRANPPLAKKFRPQRPPDDDNFLAGRLFTLFSSSPHHPTLNRQKQDLLVVQNSTVKMVKVNKNISSSRSKSRAAHFKAGSGQRRVIMSAPLSKELREKYNVRSIPIRKDDEVTIVRGSNKGREGKVTSVYRLKYVIHVERVTRDKASGQSVPLGIHPSNVVITKLKLDKDRESILSRSKVGRELRVPNKISA
;
A
#
# COMPACT_ATOMS: atom_id res chain seq x y z
N MET A 1 -79.11 12.69 -29.15
CA MET A 1 -80.13 13.71 -28.83
C MET A 1 -80.37 13.67 -27.33
N SER A 2 -80.36 14.82 -26.65
CA SER A 2 -81.11 15.11 -25.40
C SER A 2 -80.90 14.20 -24.16
N ASN A 3 -81.02 14.64 -22.91
CA ASN A 3 -81.09 15.98 -22.35
C ASN A 3 -80.58 15.96 -20.90
N ALA A 4 -80.08 17.12 -20.47
CA ALA A 4 -79.83 17.50 -19.09
C ALA A 4 -81.13 17.63 -18.26
N LEU A 5 -81.01 17.49 -16.93
CA LEU A 5 -81.81 18.07 -15.82
C LEU A 5 -81.26 17.41 -14.52
N ARG A 6 -80.68 18.06 -13.49
CA ARG A 6 -80.74 19.40 -12.86
C ARG A 6 -81.85 19.57 -11.80
N LEU A 7 -81.51 19.24 -10.54
CA LEU A 7 -82.16 19.67 -9.29
C LEU A 7 -81.08 19.79 -8.18
N VAL A 8 -81.21 20.56 -7.10
CA VAL A 8 -81.57 21.99 -6.94
C VAL A 8 -81.15 22.43 -5.51
N ARG A 9 -80.59 23.65 -5.37
CA ARG A 9 -80.48 24.51 -4.15
C ARG A 9 -80.43 23.91 -2.72
N ASN A 10 -79.39 24.22 -1.94
CA ASN A 10 -79.37 25.34 -0.95
C ASN A 10 -78.12 25.29 -0.03
N GLY A 11 -77.65 26.46 0.42
CA GLY A 11 -76.89 26.63 1.67
C GLY A 11 -77.70 27.49 2.65
N PRO A 12 -77.11 28.14 3.68
CA PRO A 12 -75.73 28.11 4.16
C PRO A 12 -75.61 27.88 5.69
N SER A 13 -74.38 27.88 6.24
CA SER A 13 -73.96 28.64 7.45
C SER A 13 -72.67 28.06 8.07
N ARG A 14 -71.99 28.87 8.89
CA ARG A 14 -70.69 28.56 9.54
C ARG A 14 -70.89 28.27 11.02
N THR A 15 -70.19 27.27 11.55
CA THR A 15 -69.68 27.26 12.94
C THR A 15 -68.29 26.61 12.95
N ALA A 16 -67.46 26.98 13.92
CA ALA A 16 -66.08 26.50 14.02
C ALA A 16 -65.83 25.83 15.38
N SER A 17 -65.22 24.64 15.36
CA SER A 17 -64.38 24.09 16.44
C SER A 17 -63.48 23.03 15.78
N SER A 18 -62.16 23.23 15.83
CA SER A 18 -61.22 22.71 16.83
C SER A 18 -60.79 21.26 16.60
N SER A 19 -59.47 21.09 16.47
CA SER A 19 -58.69 19.88 16.79
C SER A 19 -59.11 18.54 16.18
N SER A 20 -58.53 18.22 15.01
CA SER A 20 -58.03 16.87 14.75
C SER A 20 -56.54 16.94 14.43
N GLN A 21 -55.72 16.36 15.32
CA GLN A 21 -54.34 16.02 14.98
C GLN A 21 -54.39 14.75 14.13
N TRP A 22 -53.77 14.80 12.94
CA TRP A 22 -53.10 13.71 12.20
C TRP A 22 -52.89 14.18 10.76
N ALA A 23 -51.76 14.84 10.51
CA ALA A 23 -51.32 15.24 9.17
C ALA A 23 -50.08 14.43 8.78
N CYS A 24 -50.14 13.76 7.63
CA CYS A 24 -49.00 13.02 7.09
C CYS A 24 -47.89 13.99 6.66
N PHE A 25 -46.67 13.76 7.16
CA PHE A 25 -45.50 14.62 6.95
C PHE A 25 -45.10 14.78 5.47
N PHE A 26 -45.59 13.91 4.58
CA PHE A 26 -45.21 13.86 3.16
C PHE A 26 -46.11 14.68 2.22
N CYS A 27 -47.25 15.21 2.68
CA CYS A 27 -48.20 15.93 1.82
C CYS A 27 -48.16 17.47 1.96
N GLN A 28 -47.32 18.03 2.83
CA GLN A 28 -47.34 19.47 3.13
C GLN A 28 -46.43 20.33 2.22
N HIS A 29 -45.70 19.72 1.27
CA HIS A 29 -44.74 20.41 0.39
C HIS A 29 -44.96 20.17 -1.12
N ALA A 30 -46.19 19.84 -1.54
CA ALA A 30 -46.57 19.82 -2.95
C ALA A 30 -47.41 21.06 -3.30
N ARG A 31 -46.84 22.00 -4.06
CA ARG A 31 -47.57 23.05 -4.80
C ARG A 31 -47.16 23.06 -6.28
N PRO A 32 -48.06 23.50 -7.18
CA PRO A 32 -48.07 23.00 -8.57
C PRO A 32 -47.14 23.77 -9.53
N GLN A 33 -46.83 23.13 -10.66
CA GLN A 33 -46.17 23.75 -11.81
C GLN A 33 -47.12 24.70 -12.56
N SER A 34 -46.63 25.88 -12.94
CA SER A 34 -47.16 26.64 -14.08
C SER A 34 -46.12 27.59 -14.69
N SER A 35 -46.23 27.80 -16.01
CA SER A 35 -45.55 28.82 -16.85
C SER A 35 -44.02 28.79 -17.00
N ARG A 36 -43.57 28.51 -18.24
CA ARG A 36 -42.21 28.75 -18.76
C ARG A 36 -42.01 30.24 -19.06
N PRO A 37 -40.82 30.82 -18.79
CA PRO A 37 -40.28 31.94 -19.54
C PRO A 37 -39.21 31.47 -20.56
N GLY A 38 -39.10 32.18 -21.69
CA GLY A 38 -38.19 31.83 -22.79
C GLY A 38 -36.75 32.33 -22.60
N PHE A 39 -35.84 31.82 -23.43
CA PHE A 39 -34.45 32.27 -23.56
C PHE A 39 -34.37 33.67 -24.20
N ALA A 40 -34.69 34.72 -23.44
CA ALA A 40 -34.46 36.11 -23.86
C ALA A 40 -34.45 37.09 -22.67
N ASP A 41 -33.45 37.02 -21.78
CA ASP A 41 -32.94 38.21 -21.06
C ASP A 41 -31.67 37.91 -20.23
N PHE A 42 -30.53 37.81 -20.91
CA PHE A 42 -29.21 38.02 -20.28
C PHE A 42 -28.31 38.89 -21.17
N ARG A 43 -28.87 40.01 -21.67
CA ARG A 43 -28.14 41.02 -22.44
C ARG A 43 -28.40 42.43 -21.91
N ARG A 44 -27.72 42.77 -20.80
CA ARG A 44 -27.11 44.08 -20.48
C ARG A 44 -26.80 44.19 -18.98
N LYS A 45 -25.51 44.08 -18.61
CA LYS A 45 -24.86 44.79 -17.48
C LYS A 45 -23.36 44.45 -17.41
N PHE A 46 -22.61 44.89 -18.42
CA PHE A 46 -21.20 45.22 -18.26
C PHE A 46 -21.04 46.68 -18.69
N SER A 47 -21.14 47.57 -17.71
CA SER A 47 -20.86 48.99 -17.89
C SER A 47 -19.36 49.19 -17.99
N ASN A 48 -18.89 49.86 -19.05
CA ASN A 48 -17.50 50.25 -19.19
C ASN A 48 -17.22 51.51 -18.35
N SER A 49 -16.79 51.34 -17.10
CA SER A 49 -16.14 52.40 -16.32
C SER A 49 -14.62 52.22 -16.35
N ARG A 50 -14.00 52.61 -17.47
CA ARG A 50 -12.53 52.80 -17.52
C ARG A 50 -12.16 54.14 -16.86
N PRO A 51 -11.12 54.22 -16.02
CA PRO A 51 -10.63 55.50 -15.55
C PRO A 51 -10.05 56.32 -16.71
N ARG A 52 -10.42 57.60 -16.74
CA ARG A 52 -9.94 58.61 -17.69
C ARG A 52 -8.46 58.90 -17.41
N ARG A 53 -7.55 58.25 -18.14
CA ARG A 53 -6.14 58.63 -18.17
C ARG A 53 -5.95 59.68 -19.27
N GLU A 54 -5.42 60.84 -18.90
CA GLU A 54 -5.29 61.99 -19.78
C GLU A 54 -4.39 61.70 -20.98
N GLN A 55 -4.82 62.17 -22.15
CA GLN A 55 -4.04 62.13 -23.38
C GLN A 55 -3.24 63.43 -23.48
N GLN A 56 -1.94 63.38 -23.22
CA GLN A 56 -1.04 64.34 -23.84
C GLN A 56 -0.86 63.94 -25.30
N MET A 57 -1.24 64.84 -26.22
CA MET A 57 -1.03 64.64 -27.65
C MET A 57 0.43 64.88 -28.00
N GLN A 58 1.07 63.93 -28.68
CA GLN A 58 2.17 64.23 -29.59
C GLN A 58 1.84 63.68 -30.97
N HIS A 59 2.07 64.51 -31.99
CA HIS A 59 1.72 64.24 -33.38
C HIS A 59 2.64 63.19 -34.01
N GLN A 60 2.10 62.35 -34.89
CA GLN A 60 2.76 62.00 -36.16
C GLN A 60 1.72 61.50 -37.20
N PRO A 61 2.01 61.60 -38.51
CA PRO A 61 0.97 61.66 -39.55
C PRO A 61 0.52 60.29 -40.09
N ARG A 62 -0.59 60.31 -40.84
CA ARG A 62 -1.12 59.17 -41.60
C ARG A 62 -0.08 58.61 -42.59
N GLN A 63 0.15 57.31 -42.54
CA GLN A 63 0.52 56.50 -43.70
C GLN A 63 -0.32 55.22 -43.71
N ASN A 64 -1.42 55.22 -44.47
CA ASN A 64 -2.22 54.01 -44.72
C ASN A 64 -1.54 53.15 -45.78
N VAL A 65 -0.46 52.46 -45.39
CA VAL A 65 0.05 51.32 -46.15
C VAL A 65 -0.67 50.08 -45.65
N THR A 66 -1.53 49.48 -46.48
CA THR A 66 -2.17 48.19 -46.19
C THR A 66 -1.13 47.07 -46.32
N TYR A 67 -0.24 46.99 -45.33
CA TYR A 67 0.74 45.94 -45.23
C TYR A 67 0.02 44.61 -44.99
N ALA A 68 0.07 43.70 -45.97
CA ALA A 68 -0.35 42.32 -45.77
C ALA A 68 0.37 41.78 -44.52
N PRO A 69 -0.36 41.23 -43.53
CA PRO A 69 0.24 40.90 -42.24
C PRO A 69 1.40 39.94 -42.45
N SER A 70 2.58 40.28 -41.89
CA SER A 70 3.78 39.46 -42.09
C SER A 70 3.48 38.01 -41.72
N MET A 71 4.05 37.08 -42.48
CA MET A 71 3.83 35.64 -42.30
C MET A 71 4.12 35.19 -40.85
N ASP A 72 4.99 35.91 -40.15
CA ASP A 72 5.30 35.73 -38.73
C ASP A 72 4.11 36.02 -37.82
N LYS A 73 3.40 37.15 -38.00
CA LYS A 73 2.19 37.49 -37.21
C LYS A 73 1.07 36.48 -37.44
N VAL A 74 0.96 35.97 -38.67
CA VAL A 74 0.02 34.89 -39.02
C VAL A 74 0.42 33.58 -38.31
N ARG A 75 1.72 33.24 -38.30
CA ARG A 75 2.27 32.09 -37.56
C ARG A 75 2.03 32.19 -36.06
N GLU A 76 2.18 33.37 -35.46
CA GLU A 76 1.91 33.57 -34.03
C GLU A 76 0.44 33.31 -33.67
N GLN A 77 -0.51 33.75 -34.49
CA GLN A 77 -1.93 33.45 -34.28
C GLN A 77 -2.25 31.95 -34.35
N TYR A 78 -1.69 31.23 -35.33
CA TYR A 78 -1.82 29.76 -35.38
C TYR A 78 -1.11 29.09 -34.20
N GLY A 79 0.06 29.58 -33.79
CA GLY A 79 0.79 29.08 -32.64
C GLY A 79 0.00 29.18 -31.32
N GLN A 80 -0.75 30.27 -31.10
CA GLN A 80 -1.62 30.38 -29.94
C GLN A 80 -2.85 29.47 -30.04
N ARG A 81 -3.52 29.41 -31.19
CA ARG A 81 -4.68 28.51 -31.41
C ARG A 81 -4.30 27.04 -31.22
N ASN A 82 -3.16 26.62 -31.74
CA ASN A 82 -2.67 25.23 -31.60
C ASN A 82 -2.35 24.88 -30.14
N LYS A 83 -1.80 25.81 -29.35
CA LYS A 83 -1.62 25.62 -27.90
C LYS A 83 -2.96 25.45 -27.19
N THR A 84 -3.93 26.32 -27.47
CA THR A 84 -5.29 26.23 -26.90
C THR A 84 -5.97 24.91 -27.24
N ILE A 85 -5.93 24.47 -28.51
CA ILE A 85 -6.47 23.18 -28.96
C ILE A 85 -5.76 22.02 -28.24
N ALA A 86 -4.43 22.05 -28.13
CA ALA A 86 -3.66 21.02 -27.43
C ALA A 86 -4.02 20.90 -25.94
N PHE A 87 -4.33 22.00 -25.25
CA PHE A 87 -4.80 21.95 -23.86
C PHE A 87 -6.21 21.34 -23.75
N TYR A 88 -7.12 21.65 -24.69
CA TYR A 88 -8.44 21.04 -24.70
C TYR A 88 -8.38 19.53 -25.01
N THR A 89 -7.62 19.09 -26.00
CA THR A 89 -7.49 17.64 -26.29
C THR A 89 -6.83 16.88 -25.13
N LEU A 90 -5.81 17.46 -24.49
CA LEU A 90 -5.17 16.89 -23.30
C LEU A 90 -6.16 16.68 -22.14
N SER A 91 -7.08 17.64 -21.92
CA SER A 91 -8.09 17.56 -20.85
C SER A 91 -9.10 16.43 -21.07
N VAL A 92 -9.56 16.22 -22.32
CA VAL A 92 -10.49 15.13 -22.68
C VAL A 92 -9.84 13.76 -22.51
N ILE A 93 -8.58 13.61 -22.93
CA ILE A 93 -7.81 12.36 -22.75
C ILE A 93 -7.65 12.04 -21.26
N MET A 94 -7.31 13.02 -20.43
CA MET A 94 -7.20 12.86 -18.97
C MET A 94 -8.54 12.51 -18.31
N GLY A 95 -9.65 13.12 -18.74
CA GLY A 95 -10.99 12.82 -18.24
C GLY A 95 -11.41 11.38 -18.54
N THR A 96 -11.17 10.90 -19.76
CA THR A 96 -11.50 9.53 -20.18
C THR A 96 -10.68 8.49 -19.41
N LEU A 97 -9.38 8.74 -19.22
CA LEU A 97 -8.50 7.89 -18.41
C LEU A 97 -8.93 7.83 -16.94
N ALA A 98 -9.36 8.96 -16.36
CA ALA A 98 -9.86 9.01 -14.99
C ALA A 98 -11.15 8.19 -14.80
N LEU A 99 -12.10 8.28 -15.73
CA LEU A 99 -13.33 7.48 -15.73
C LEU A 99 -13.05 5.98 -15.90
N ALA A 100 -12.19 5.62 -16.86
CA ALA A 100 -11.82 4.22 -17.10
C ALA A 100 -11.20 3.58 -15.85
N TYR A 101 -10.27 4.28 -15.18
CA TYR A 101 -9.62 3.80 -13.95
C TYR A 101 -10.55 3.85 -12.72
N GLY A 102 -11.52 4.78 -12.69
CA GLY A 102 -12.49 4.94 -11.60
C GLY A 102 -13.63 3.90 -11.61
N SER A 103 -13.92 3.28 -12.76
CA SER A 103 -15.04 2.32 -12.89
C SER A 103 -14.84 1.04 -12.06
N VAL A 104 -13.63 0.48 -12.05
CA VAL A 104 -13.30 -0.77 -11.34
C VAL A 104 -13.52 -0.69 -9.81
N PRO A 105 -13.02 0.33 -9.08
CA PRO A 105 -13.32 0.45 -7.66
C PRO A 105 -14.78 0.78 -7.37
N PHE A 106 -15.46 1.53 -8.24
CA PHE A 106 -16.89 1.80 -8.11
C PHE A 106 -17.73 0.52 -8.23
N TYR A 107 -17.41 -0.34 -9.19
CA TYR A 107 -18.02 -1.67 -9.31
C TYR A 107 -17.77 -2.54 -8.07
N LYS A 108 -16.52 -2.58 -7.56
CA LYS A 108 -16.19 -3.30 -6.32
C LYS A 108 -16.98 -2.80 -5.11
N MET A 109 -17.17 -1.48 -4.98
CA MET A 109 -17.98 -0.90 -3.92
C MET A 109 -19.44 -1.37 -4.02
N ILE A 110 -20.04 -1.31 -5.21
CA ILE A 110 -21.42 -1.77 -5.43
C ILE A 110 -21.55 -3.27 -5.13
N CYS A 111 -20.66 -4.13 -5.65
CA CYS A 111 -20.73 -5.57 -5.38
C CYS A 111 -20.58 -5.92 -3.89
N GLN A 112 -19.78 -5.15 -3.14
CA GLN A 112 -19.62 -5.36 -1.69
C GLN A 112 -20.80 -4.84 -0.87
N THR A 113 -21.54 -3.83 -1.33
CA THR A 113 -22.74 -3.32 -0.64
C THR A 113 -24.02 -4.04 -1.03
N THR A 114 -24.13 -4.56 -2.25
CA THR A 114 -25.36 -5.24 -2.74
C THR A 114 -25.29 -6.76 -2.74
N GLY A 115 -24.12 -7.37 -2.53
CA GLY A 115 -23.95 -8.84 -2.52
C GLY A 115 -24.20 -9.53 -3.86
N TRP A 116 -24.34 -8.77 -4.96
CA TRP A 116 -24.55 -9.32 -6.31
C TRP A 116 -23.42 -10.27 -6.70
N GLY A 117 -23.78 -11.53 -7.00
CA GLY A 117 -22.85 -12.60 -7.36
C GLY A 117 -22.53 -13.61 -6.24
N GLY A 118 -23.18 -13.53 -5.07
CA GLY A 118 -23.05 -14.56 -4.02
C GLY A 118 -21.70 -14.60 -3.30
N GLN A 119 -20.86 -13.57 -3.51
CA GLN A 119 -19.71 -13.30 -2.66
C GLN A 119 -20.24 -12.80 -1.29
N PRO A 120 -19.90 -13.45 -0.17
CA PRO A 120 -20.34 -12.99 1.15
C PRO A 120 -19.74 -11.61 1.44
N VAL A 121 -20.58 -10.71 1.96
CA VAL A 121 -20.12 -9.42 2.48
C VAL A 121 -19.18 -9.70 3.65
N ARG A 122 -18.06 -8.98 3.74
CA ARG A 122 -17.22 -9.05 4.94
C ARG A 122 -17.97 -8.40 6.09
N ALA A 123 -18.60 -9.23 6.94
CA ALA A 123 -19.27 -8.94 8.20
C ALA A 123 -19.89 -7.53 8.29
N HIS A 124 -21.21 -7.44 8.14
CA HIS A 124 -21.96 -6.18 8.16
C HIS A 124 -21.74 -5.36 9.44
N GLY A 125 -20.72 -4.50 9.41
CA GLY A 125 -20.70 -3.27 10.19
C GLY A 125 -21.75 -2.34 9.61
N VAL A 126 -23.00 -2.49 10.05
CA VAL A 126 -24.10 -1.59 9.67
C VAL A 126 -23.68 -0.16 10.00
N SER A 127 -23.86 0.74 9.04
CA SER A 127 -23.46 2.13 9.14
C SER A 127 -24.22 2.83 10.25
N GLY A 128 -23.54 3.12 11.37
CA GLY A 128 -24.03 4.04 12.39
C GLY A 128 -24.45 3.40 13.71
N GLU A 129 -23.59 2.61 14.34
CA GLU A 129 -23.48 2.65 15.80
C GLU A 129 -22.07 2.23 16.27
N GLU A 130 -21.62 2.86 17.35
CA GLU A 130 -20.24 2.77 17.86
C GLU A 130 -20.10 1.56 18.81
N ASN A 131 -19.07 0.74 18.61
CA ASN A 131 -18.68 -0.37 19.50
C ASN A 131 -19.80 -1.35 19.92
N GLN A 132 -20.30 -2.17 18.99
CA GLN A 132 -20.82 -3.49 19.35
C GLN A 132 -19.75 -4.55 19.13
N ASP A 133 -19.18 -5.04 20.23
CA ASP A 133 -18.18 -6.11 20.22
C ASP A 133 -18.64 -7.31 19.40
N ILE A 134 -17.78 -7.79 18.50
CA ILE A 134 -18.06 -8.95 17.63
C ILE A 134 -18.52 -10.16 18.47
N SER A 135 -17.97 -10.29 19.68
CA SER A 135 -18.30 -11.28 20.71
C SER A 135 -19.80 -11.39 21.04
N SER A 136 -20.58 -10.31 20.96
CA SER A 136 -22.02 -10.35 21.30
C SER A 136 -22.87 -11.09 20.26
N ARG A 137 -22.37 -11.26 19.03
CA ARG A 137 -23.05 -11.99 17.94
C ARG A 137 -22.80 -13.51 17.96
N LEU A 138 -21.85 -13.99 18.78
CA LEU A 138 -21.52 -15.41 18.92
C LEU A 138 -22.35 -16.13 20.02
N VAL A 139 -23.50 -15.56 20.39
CA VAL A 139 -24.43 -16.14 21.37
C VAL A 139 -25.52 -16.91 20.61
N PRO A 140 -25.70 -18.23 20.87
CA PRO A 140 -26.71 -19.03 20.16
C PRO A 140 -28.13 -18.62 20.54
N VAL A 141 -28.96 -18.33 19.55
CA VAL A 141 -30.38 -17.99 19.73
C VAL A 141 -31.19 -19.28 19.84
N THR A 142 -31.45 -19.73 21.07
CA THR A 142 -32.11 -21.01 21.37
C THR A 142 -33.60 -21.06 21.05
N SER A 143 -34.24 -19.91 20.78
CA SER A 143 -35.64 -19.80 20.35
C SER A 143 -35.87 -20.05 18.86
N ALA A 144 -34.80 -20.20 18.07
CA ALA A 144 -34.88 -20.36 16.62
C ALA A 144 -34.74 -21.82 16.16
N ASN A 145 -35.29 -22.13 14.99
CA ASN A 145 -35.12 -23.43 14.36
C ASN A 145 -33.66 -23.68 13.95
N ARG A 146 -33.19 -24.93 14.10
CA ARG A 146 -31.86 -25.35 13.61
C ARG A 146 -31.82 -25.36 12.09
N ILE A 147 -30.94 -24.56 11.51
CA ILE A 147 -30.74 -24.45 10.06
C ILE A 147 -29.83 -25.59 9.59
N LYS A 148 -30.20 -26.26 8.51
CA LYS A 148 -29.41 -27.35 7.92
C LYS A 148 -28.43 -26.78 6.90
N VAL A 149 -27.16 -26.71 7.25
CA VAL A 149 -26.07 -26.39 6.32
C VAL A 149 -25.64 -27.66 5.59
N THR A 150 -25.72 -27.66 4.26
CA THR A 150 -25.24 -28.77 3.42
C THR A 150 -23.86 -28.45 2.84
N PHE A 151 -22.97 -29.44 2.74
CA PHE A 151 -21.59 -29.27 2.30
C PHE A 151 -21.30 -30.03 1.01
N ASN A 152 -20.86 -29.29 -0.02
CA ASN A 152 -20.49 -29.83 -1.32
C ASN A 152 -19.02 -29.50 -1.64
N ALA A 153 -18.34 -30.46 -2.27
CA ALA A 153 -16.96 -30.34 -2.74
C ALA A 153 -16.92 -30.43 -4.27
N ALA A 154 -15.99 -29.69 -4.88
CA ALA A 154 -15.66 -29.79 -6.30
C ALA A 154 -14.16 -29.53 -6.50
N VAL A 155 -13.58 -30.14 -7.53
CA VAL A 155 -12.17 -29.99 -7.92
C VAL A 155 -12.12 -29.64 -9.41
N SER A 156 -11.12 -28.89 -9.85
CA SER A 156 -10.84 -28.69 -11.27
C SER A 156 -10.20 -29.93 -11.89
N ASP A 157 -10.59 -30.31 -13.11
CA ASP A 157 -10.16 -31.55 -13.79
C ASP A 157 -8.63 -31.68 -13.99
N ILE A 158 -7.90 -30.56 -13.93
CA ILE A 158 -6.43 -30.48 -14.06
C ILE A 158 -5.72 -30.87 -12.74
N LEU A 159 -6.41 -30.77 -11.60
CA LEU A 159 -5.85 -30.98 -10.27
C LEU A 159 -6.16 -32.42 -9.80
N PRO A 160 -5.17 -33.34 -9.71
CA PRO A 160 -5.38 -34.76 -9.40
C PRO A 160 -5.62 -34.99 -7.90
N TRP A 161 -6.59 -34.27 -7.32
CA TRP A 161 -6.90 -34.30 -5.89
C TRP A 161 -8.29 -34.90 -5.65
N LYS A 162 -8.38 -35.79 -4.67
CA LYS A 162 -9.66 -36.26 -4.13
C LYS A 162 -10.06 -35.37 -2.97
N PHE A 163 -11.04 -34.51 -3.19
CA PHE A 163 -11.54 -33.56 -2.19
C PHE A 163 -13.00 -33.88 -1.84
N VAL A 164 -13.28 -34.22 -0.59
CA VAL A 164 -14.62 -34.60 -0.11
C VAL A 164 -14.93 -34.00 1.26
N PRO A 165 -16.19 -33.60 1.54
CA PRO A 165 -16.60 -33.26 2.89
C PRO A 165 -16.69 -34.53 3.75
N GLN A 166 -16.18 -34.47 4.98
CA GLN A 166 -16.34 -35.55 5.96
C GLN A 166 -17.78 -35.59 6.50
N GLN A 167 -18.41 -34.43 6.66
CA GLN A 167 -19.82 -34.27 7.03
C GLN A 167 -20.58 -33.58 5.89
N ARG A 168 -21.58 -34.25 5.31
CA ARG A 168 -22.39 -33.68 4.20
C ARG A 168 -23.48 -32.71 4.67
N GLU A 169 -23.92 -32.83 5.92
CA GLU A 169 -24.90 -31.93 6.54
C GLU A 169 -24.52 -31.66 8.01
N VAL A 170 -24.72 -30.43 8.48
CA VAL A 170 -24.64 -30.05 9.91
C VAL A 170 -25.83 -29.14 10.24
N ARG A 171 -26.45 -29.33 11.41
CA ARG A 171 -27.61 -28.54 11.88
C ARG A 171 -27.21 -27.59 13.01
N VAL A 172 -27.22 -26.29 12.73
CA VAL A 172 -26.73 -25.24 13.65
C VAL A 172 -27.85 -24.25 14.01
N LEU A 173 -27.80 -23.69 15.21
CA LEU A 173 -28.62 -22.53 15.59
C LEU A 173 -28.01 -21.24 15.02
N PRO A 174 -28.81 -20.19 14.74
CA PRO A 174 -28.29 -18.85 14.52
C PRO A 174 -27.49 -18.38 15.74
N GLY A 175 -26.31 -17.80 15.51
CA GLY A 175 -25.33 -17.45 16.55
C GLY A 175 -24.46 -18.62 17.07
N GLU A 176 -24.77 -19.88 16.74
CA GLU A 176 -23.94 -21.04 17.09
C GLU A 176 -22.72 -21.12 16.15
N THR A 177 -21.52 -21.28 16.72
CA THR A 177 -20.30 -21.54 15.95
C THR A 177 -20.16 -23.04 15.68
N ALA A 178 -19.78 -23.40 14.45
CA ALA A 178 -19.67 -24.79 14.03
C ALA A 178 -18.42 -25.05 13.20
N LEU A 179 -17.96 -26.30 13.24
CA LEU A 179 -16.77 -26.76 12.54
C LEU A 179 -17.14 -27.96 11.66
N ALA A 180 -16.82 -27.87 10.37
CA ALA A 180 -16.94 -28.95 9.40
C ALA A 180 -15.56 -29.31 8.84
N PHE A 181 -15.31 -30.59 8.55
CA PHE A 181 -14.04 -31.06 8.01
C PHE A 181 -14.16 -31.44 6.54
N TYR A 182 -13.13 -31.14 5.76
CA TYR A 182 -12.95 -31.64 4.40
C TYR A 182 -11.65 -32.43 4.29
N LYS A 183 -11.72 -33.63 3.73
CA LYS A 183 -10.55 -34.45 3.44
C LYS A 183 -10.04 -34.12 2.05
N ALA A 184 -8.77 -33.75 1.91
CA ALA A 184 -8.07 -33.79 0.63
C ALA A 184 -7.01 -34.89 0.63
N THR A 185 -6.91 -35.60 -0.47
CA THR A 185 -5.81 -36.52 -0.78
C THR A 185 -5.21 -36.10 -2.12
N ASN A 186 -3.89 -35.87 -2.16
CA ASN A 186 -3.17 -35.70 -3.41
C ASN A 186 -2.93 -37.08 -4.05
N LEU A 187 -3.50 -37.33 -5.23
CA LEU A 187 -3.33 -38.58 -5.97
C LEU A 187 -2.18 -38.51 -6.99
N GLY A 188 -1.51 -37.36 -7.12
CA GLY A 188 -0.36 -37.19 -8.01
C GLY A 188 0.97 -37.54 -7.37
N ASP A 189 1.95 -37.90 -8.21
CA ASP A 189 3.33 -38.26 -7.83
C ASP A 189 4.23 -37.05 -7.48
N GLN A 190 3.66 -35.84 -7.47
CA GLN A 190 4.38 -34.60 -7.18
C GLN A 190 3.63 -33.78 -6.14
N ASP A 191 4.38 -32.92 -5.44
CA ASP A 191 3.81 -31.96 -4.49
C ASP A 191 3.09 -30.85 -5.26
N ILE A 192 1.81 -30.64 -4.95
CA ILE A 192 0.98 -29.65 -5.66
C ILE A 192 0.53 -28.58 -4.67
N ILE A 193 0.43 -27.34 -5.15
CA ILE A 193 -0.10 -26.19 -4.41
C ILE A 193 -1.49 -25.85 -4.95
N GLY A 194 -2.50 -25.96 -4.10
CA GLY A 194 -3.89 -25.66 -4.43
C GLY A 194 -4.48 -24.56 -3.58
N VAL A 195 -5.43 -23.82 -4.15
CA VAL A 195 -6.24 -22.81 -3.44
C VAL A 195 -7.71 -23.22 -3.54
N ALA A 196 -8.48 -22.94 -2.48
CA ALA A 196 -9.88 -23.35 -2.42
C ALA A 196 -10.82 -22.14 -2.28
N THR A 197 -11.61 -21.89 -3.31
CA THR A 197 -12.69 -20.90 -3.29
C THR A 197 -13.94 -21.49 -2.64
N TYR A 198 -14.86 -20.64 -2.19
CA TYR A 198 -16.16 -21.08 -1.69
C TYR A 198 -17.28 -20.15 -2.15
N SER A 199 -18.50 -20.69 -2.19
CA SER A 199 -19.73 -19.98 -2.51
C SER A 199 -20.88 -20.52 -1.67
N VAL A 200 -21.80 -19.64 -1.28
CA VAL A 200 -23.03 -19.98 -0.54
C VAL A 200 -24.21 -19.91 -1.51
N THR A 201 -25.15 -20.83 -1.40
CA THR A 201 -26.36 -20.88 -2.23
C THR A 201 -27.56 -21.27 -1.38
N PRO A 202 -28.68 -20.51 -1.38
CA PRO A 202 -28.96 -19.35 -2.22
C PRO A 202 -28.17 -18.09 -1.82
N ALA A 203 -28.05 -17.15 -2.76
CA ALA A 203 -27.24 -15.93 -2.58
C ALA A 203 -27.72 -15.02 -1.43
N GLN A 204 -29.02 -15.09 -1.07
CA GLN A 204 -29.61 -14.37 0.06
C GLN A 204 -28.99 -14.74 1.41
N CYS A 205 -28.46 -15.96 1.56
CA CYS A 205 -27.78 -16.39 2.79
C CYS A 205 -26.30 -15.99 2.85
N ALA A 206 -25.70 -15.56 1.73
CA ALA A 206 -24.29 -15.18 1.69
C ALA A 206 -23.89 -14.07 2.69
N PRO A 207 -24.67 -12.98 2.91
CA PRO A 207 -24.32 -11.97 3.91
C PRO A 207 -24.35 -12.46 5.37
N TYR A 208 -25.15 -13.49 5.68
CA TYR A 208 -25.32 -14.06 7.03
C TYR A 208 -24.40 -15.27 7.31
N PHE A 209 -23.70 -15.77 6.29
CA PHE A 209 -22.76 -16.88 6.43
C PHE A 209 -21.35 -16.34 6.63
N SER A 210 -20.97 -16.16 7.89
CA SER A 210 -19.70 -15.55 8.26
C SER A 210 -18.65 -16.61 8.59
N LYS A 211 -17.55 -16.58 7.83
CA LYS A 211 -16.46 -17.56 7.93
C LYS A 211 -15.30 -17.00 8.75
N ILE A 212 -15.19 -17.45 10.00
CA ILE A 212 -14.17 -16.99 10.95
C ILE A 212 -12.77 -17.45 10.52
N GLN A 213 -12.60 -18.70 10.09
CA GLN A 213 -11.30 -19.23 9.63
C GLN A 213 -11.42 -20.09 8.36
N CYS A 214 -10.57 -19.77 7.37
CA CYS A 214 -10.50 -20.44 6.07
C CYS A 214 -9.04 -20.73 5.71
N PHE A 215 -8.60 -21.96 5.93
CA PHE A 215 -7.37 -22.53 5.32
C PHE A 215 -7.34 -22.41 3.78
N CYS A 216 -8.48 -22.09 3.19
CA CYS A 216 -8.80 -22.03 1.77
C CYS A 216 -8.17 -20.86 1.00
N PHE A 217 -7.82 -19.77 1.69
CA PHE A 217 -7.20 -18.57 1.09
C PHE A 217 -5.68 -18.53 1.24
N GLU A 218 -5.11 -19.49 1.97
CA GLU A 218 -3.67 -19.69 2.05
C GLU A 218 -3.28 -20.78 1.05
N GLU A 219 -2.08 -20.68 0.47
CA GLU A 219 -1.56 -21.61 -0.52
C GLU A 219 -1.20 -22.94 0.16
N GLN A 220 -1.95 -24.01 -0.12
CA GLN A 220 -1.75 -25.29 0.55
C GLN A 220 -0.99 -26.25 -0.33
N ARG A 221 0.24 -26.56 0.10
CA ARG A 221 1.06 -27.62 -0.46
C ARG A 221 0.65 -28.94 0.19
N LEU A 222 0.18 -29.89 -0.61
CA LEU A 222 0.10 -31.29 -0.22
C LEU A 222 1.22 -32.04 -0.94
N ASN A 223 1.98 -32.85 -0.21
CA ASN A 223 3.00 -33.69 -0.82
C ASN A 223 2.37 -34.83 -1.64
N ALA A 224 3.16 -35.50 -2.47
CA ALA A 224 2.70 -36.68 -3.22
C ALA A 224 2.08 -37.75 -2.29
N GLY A 225 0.87 -38.23 -2.60
CA GLY A 225 0.14 -39.22 -1.79
C GLY A 225 -0.39 -38.73 -0.42
N GLU A 226 -0.10 -37.48 -0.03
CA GLU A 226 -0.46 -36.97 1.29
C GLU A 226 -1.98 -36.77 1.43
N THR A 227 -2.50 -37.03 2.64
CA THR A 227 -3.91 -36.85 3.00
C THR A 227 -4.03 -35.94 4.22
N VAL A 228 -4.77 -34.84 4.08
CA VAL A 228 -4.93 -33.81 5.12
C VAL A 228 -6.40 -33.49 5.33
N ASP A 229 -6.82 -33.45 6.60
CA ASP A 229 -8.13 -32.97 7.01
C ASP A 229 -8.10 -31.45 7.24
N MET A 230 -8.85 -30.72 6.41
CA MET A 230 -8.98 -29.26 6.46
C MET A 230 -10.23 -28.84 7.25
N PRO A 231 -10.07 -28.22 8.43
CA PRO A 231 -11.20 -27.66 9.16
C PRO A 231 -11.76 -26.40 8.47
N VAL A 232 -13.07 -26.21 8.61
CA VAL A 232 -13.82 -25.04 8.17
C VAL A 232 -14.65 -24.57 9.37
N PHE A 233 -14.25 -23.45 9.96
CA PHE A 233 -14.93 -22.85 11.11
C PHE A 233 -15.78 -21.67 10.64
N PHE A 234 -17.08 -21.73 10.94
CA PHE A 234 -18.11 -20.80 10.47
C PHE A 234 -19.18 -20.59 11.54
N TYR A 235 -19.98 -19.55 11.38
CA TYR A 235 -21.21 -19.34 12.14
C TYR A 235 -22.25 -18.67 11.24
N LEU A 236 -23.50 -18.69 11.68
CA LEU A 236 -24.59 -17.98 11.02
C LEU A 236 -24.96 -16.76 11.87
N ASP A 237 -24.94 -15.56 11.30
CA ASP A 237 -25.29 -14.34 12.01
C ASP A 237 -26.79 -14.37 12.42
N PRO A 238 -27.15 -14.08 13.69
CA PRO A 238 -28.53 -14.18 14.17
C PRO A 238 -29.51 -13.23 13.48
N ASP A 239 -29.00 -12.16 12.85
CA ASP A 239 -29.77 -11.19 12.07
C ASP A 239 -30.54 -11.81 10.89
N LEU A 240 -30.18 -13.04 10.46
CA LEU A 240 -30.92 -13.81 9.45
C LEU A 240 -32.40 -14.02 9.81
N LEU A 241 -32.74 -14.01 11.10
CA LEU A 241 -34.11 -14.20 11.60
C LEU A 241 -34.98 -12.95 11.38
N ASN A 242 -34.35 -11.79 11.29
CA ASN A 242 -35.03 -10.49 11.18
C ASN A 242 -35.22 -10.05 9.71
N ASP A 243 -34.50 -10.66 8.76
CA ASP A 243 -34.63 -10.33 7.34
C ASP A 243 -35.85 -11.00 6.68
N ILE A 244 -36.66 -10.19 6.04
CA ILE A 244 -37.82 -10.61 5.24
C ILE A 244 -37.37 -11.46 4.04
N ASN A 245 -36.18 -11.23 3.48
CA ASN A 245 -35.67 -11.97 2.33
C ASN A 245 -35.21 -13.41 2.66
N MET A 246 -35.06 -13.74 3.96
CA MET A 246 -34.69 -15.09 4.42
C MET A 246 -35.91 -16.03 4.58
N LYS A 247 -37.14 -15.53 4.41
CA LYS A 247 -38.37 -16.32 4.52
C LYS A 247 -38.42 -17.44 3.47
N GLY A 248 -38.36 -18.68 3.93
CA GLY A 248 -38.41 -19.88 3.10
C GLY A 248 -37.06 -20.55 2.82
N VAL A 249 -35.94 -20.03 3.33
CA VAL A 249 -34.62 -20.67 3.17
C VAL A 249 -34.21 -21.47 4.40
N GLU A 250 -34.54 -22.76 4.40
CA GLU A 250 -34.23 -23.68 5.51
C GLU A 250 -32.90 -24.45 5.32
N THR A 251 -32.41 -24.52 4.07
CA THR A 251 -31.33 -25.44 3.66
C THR A 251 -30.22 -24.73 2.87
N PRO A 252 -29.48 -23.78 3.46
CA PRO A 252 -28.31 -23.19 2.83
C PRO A 252 -27.27 -24.26 2.47
N SER A 253 -26.75 -24.17 1.25
CA SER A 253 -25.68 -25.01 0.74
C SER A 253 -24.37 -24.24 0.66
N PHE A 254 -23.32 -24.86 1.17
CA PHE A 254 -21.95 -24.37 1.14
C PHE A 254 -21.14 -25.22 0.16
N GLN A 255 -20.76 -24.62 -0.95
CA GLN A 255 -19.90 -25.24 -1.95
C GLN A 255 -18.47 -24.76 -1.75
N LYS A 256 -17.52 -25.68 -1.59
CA LYS A 256 -16.07 -25.41 -1.69
C LYS A 256 -15.55 -26.00 -3.00
N ARG A 257 -14.78 -25.21 -3.76
CA ARG A 257 -14.16 -25.61 -5.04
C ARG A 257 -12.65 -25.43 -4.95
N GLN A 258 -11.91 -26.48 -5.29
CA GLN A 258 -10.44 -26.47 -5.30
C GLN A 258 -9.92 -26.27 -6.72
N GLN A 259 -8.92 -25.40 -6.87
CA GLN A 259 -8.33 -25.03 -8.16
C GLN A 259 -6.80 -24.99 -8.02
N GLU A 260 -6.10 -25.38 -9.09
CA GLU A 260 -4.64 -25.31 -9.18
C GLU A 260 -4.17 -23.85 -9.24
N LEU A 261 -3.06 -23.53 -8.56
CA LEU A 261 -2.35 -22.27 -8.77
C LEU A 261 -1.30 -22.47 -9.86
N GLY A 262 -1.43 -21.77 -10.99
CA GLY A 262 -0.62 -22.00 -12.20
C GLY A 262 0.90 -22.08 -11.94
N GLN A 263 1.49 -23.18 -12.37
CA GLN A 263 2.84 -23.62 -11.99
C GLN A 263 3.95 -22.61 -12.37
N GLN A 264 4.66 -22.07 -11.37
CA GLN A 264 6.01 -21.54 -11.56
C GLN A 264 7.03 -22.60 -11.13
N GLN A 265 7.58 -23.33 -12.10
CA GLN A 265 8.50 -24.45 -11.88
C GLN A 265 9.79 -24.02 -11.16
N SER A 266 9.93 -24.42 -9.90
CA SER A 266 11.16 -24.37 -9.14
C SER A 266 12.09 -25.54 -9.53
N ARG A 267 12.93 -25.35 -10.55
CA ARG A 267 14.05 -26.29 -10.82
C ARG A 267 15.01 -26.29 -9.62
N ALA A 268 14.96 -27.35 -8.81
CA ALA A 268 15.98 -27.66 -7.83
C ALA A 268 17.24 -28.17 -8.54
N ASN A 269 18.40 -27.56 -8.27
CA ASN A 269 19.71 -28.09 -8.67
C ASN A 269 20.33 -28.87 -7.50
N PRO A 270 20.89 -30.07 -7.72
CA PRO A 270 21.58 -30.83 -6.69
C PRO A 270 22.97 -30.23 -6.36
N PRO A 271 23.53 -30.50 -5.15
CA PRO A 271 24.82 -29.96 -4.74
C PRO A 271 26.00 -30.69 -5.41
N LEU A 272 26.85 -29.93 -6.11
CA LEU A 272 28.09 -30.45 -6.69
C LEU A 272 29.23 -30.49 -5.65
N ALA A 273 29.74 -31.68 -5.37
CA ALA A 273 30.91 -31.92 -4.53
C ALA A 273 32.24 -31.87 -5.31
N LYS A 274 33.36 -31.92 -4.57
CA LYS A 274 34.80 -31.90 -4.98
C LYS A 274 35.42 -30.49 -5.00
N LYS A 275 36.68 -30.27 -4.60
CA LYS A 275 37.73 -31.20 -4.14
C LYS A 275 38.74 -30.45 -3.25
N PHE A 276 39.18 -31.06 -2.14
CA PHE A 276 40.36 -30.62 -1.40
C PHE A 276 41.64 -31.12 -2.10
N ARG A 277 42.73 -30.34 -2.06
CA ARG A 277 44.12 -30.85 -2.14
C ARG A 277 45.05 -29.91 -1.35
N PRO A 278 45.93 -30.41 -0.46
CA PRO A 278 46.78 -29.59 0.40
C PRO A 278 48.23 -29.46 -0.09
N GLN A 279 49.00 -28.52 0.45
CA GLN A 279 50.38 -28.74 0.94
C GLN A 279 50.87 -27.59 1.87
N ARG A 280 52.08 -27.73 2.44
CA ARG A 280 52.53 -27.20 3.75
C ARG A 280 53.50 -25.98 3.67
N PRO A 281 53.74 -25.25 4.79
CA PRO A 281 54.88 -24.33 4.98
C PRO A 281 56.18 -25.14 5.25
N PRO A 282 57.39 -24.56 5.11
CA PRO A 282 57.98 -23.60 6.07
C PRO A 282 58.67 -22.38 5.40
N ASP A 283 59.31 -21.41 6.09
CA ASP A 283 59.08 -20.65 7.34
C ASP A 283 60.12 -19.47 7.36
N ASP A 284 60.15 -18.58 8.37
CA ASP A 284 61.02 -17.37 8.44
C ASP A 284 62.29 -17.56 9.30
N ASP A 285 63.45 -17.04 8.85
CA ASP A 285 64.68 -16.98 9.66
C ASP A 285 65.26 -15.55 9.77
N ASN A 286 65.69 -15.20 10.98
CA ASN A 286 66.24 -13.89 11.35
C ASN A 286 67.67 -13.68 10.84
N PHE A 287 68.09 -12.43 10.62
CA PHE A 287 69.50 -12.05 10.83
C PHE A 287 69.67 -10.66 11.47
N LEU A 288 70.48 -10.63 12.53
CA LEU A 288 70.91 -9.44 13.29
C LEU A 288 72.30 -8.96 12.83
N ALA A 289 72.46 -7.65 12.62
CA ALA A 289 73.68 -6.84 12.85
C ALA A 289 73.37 -5.37 12.46
N GLY A 290 73.86 -4.31 13.10
CA GLY A 290 74.84 -4.20 14.18
C GLY A 290 76.14 -3.54 13.68
N ARG A 291 76.44 -2.30 14.17
CA ARG A 291 77.55 -1.35 13.81
C ARG A 291 77.10 -0.16 12.94
N LEU A 292 77.76 1.01 12.96
CA LEU A 292 78.51 1.75 13.99
C LEU A 292 78.70 3.19 13.43
N PHE A 293 78.85 4.21 14.30
CA PHE A 293 79.53 5.51 14.07
C PHE A 293 79.77 6.03 12.63
N THR A 294 79.27 7.24 12.31
CA THR A 294 80.13 8.40 11.94
C THR A 294 79.39 9.74 12.09
N LEU A 295 80.18 10.80 12.28
CA LEU A 295 79.79 12.19 12.61
C LEU A 295 79.46 13.06 11.36
N PHE A 296 79.25 14.35 11.64
CA PHE A 296 79.07 15.56 10.80
C PHE A 296 77.61 16.03 10.68
N SER A 297 77.24 17.14 11.35
CA SER A 297 77.50 18.55 10.96
C SER A 297 76.69 18.92 9.71
N SER A 298 75.87 19.97 9.66
CA SER A 298 75.52 21.03 10.63
C SER A 298 74.41 21.89 10.02
N SER A 299 73.48 22.44 10.82
CA SER A 299 72.99 23.84 10.73
C SER A 299 71.73 24.04 11.60
N PRO A 300 71.63 25.10 12.42
CA PRO A 300 70.49 25.32 13.33
C PRO A 300 69.51 26.39 12.84
N HIS A 301 68.24 26.32 13.30
CA HIS A 301 67.46 27.52 13.62
C HIS A 301 66.44 27.24 14.75
N HIS A 302 66.77 27.75 15.94
CA HIS A 302 65.85 28.00 17.07
C HIS A 302 65.06 29.32 16.82
N PRO A 303 63.95 29.66 17.53
CA PRO A 303 63.80 29.72 19.00
C PRO A 303 62.58 28.94 19.55
N THR A 304 62.68 28.14 20.63
CA THR A 304 62.58 28.51 22.07
C THR A 304 61.29 29.22 22.51
N LEU A 305 60.49 28.52 23.33
CA LEU A 305 59.98 28.91 24.66
C LEU A 305 58.97 27.81 25.09
N ASN A 306 59.37 26.79 25.87
CA ASN A 306 59.50 26.84 27.35
C ASN A 306 58.14 27.25 27.97
N ARG A 307 57.45 26.47 28.83
CA ARG A 307 57.96 26.08 30.15
C ARG A 307 56.97 25.22 30.96
N GLN A 308 57.45 24.03 31.39
CA GLN A 308 57.17 23.31 32.65
C GLN A 308 55.79 22.68 32.95
N LYS A 309 55.90 21.53 33.66
CA LYS A 309 54.87 20.66 34.27
C LYS A 309 54.03 19.90 33.21
N GLN A 310 53.79 18.60 33.35
CA GLN A 310 53.60 17.85 34.60
C GLN A 310 54.28 16.47 34.56
N ASP A 311 55.08 16.17 35.59
CA ASP A 311 55.21 14.82 36.11
C ASP A 311 53.91 14.40 36.84
N LEU A 312 53.84 13.12 37.19
CA LEU A 312 52.94 12.52 38.18
C LEU A 312 51.45 12.39 37.80
N LEU A 313 51.17 11.25 37.18
CA LEU A 313 50.32 10.21 37.77
C LEU A 313 49.19 10.70 38.71
N VAL A 314 48.04 11.01 38.13
CA VAL A 314 46.76 10.80 38.81
C VAL A 314 46.02 9.70 38.06
N VAL A 315 45.99 8.51 38.66
CA VAL A 315 45.02 7.47 38.30
C VAL A 315 43.64 7.99 38.69
N GLN A 316 42.96 8.60 37.73
CA GLN A 316 41.51 8.67 37.73
C GLN A 316 41.02 7.97 36.47
N ASN A 317 40.23 6.92 36.69
CA ASN A 317 39.38 6.30 35.69
C ASN A 317 38.31 7.32 35.25
N SER A 318 38.75 8.33 34.49
CA SER A 318 37.83 9.19 33.78
C SER A 318 37.14 8.30 32.74
N THR A 319 35.89 7.97 33.00
CA THR A 319 35.00 7.48 31.96
C THR A 319 35.02 8.52 30.85
N VAL A 320 35.78 8.27 29.78
CA VAL A 320 35.83 9.15 28.62
C VAL A 320 34.45 9.11 27.99
N LYS A 321 33.56 9.98 28.47
CA LYS A 321 32.32 10.32 27.78
C LYS A 321 32.78 10.70 26.38
N MET A 322 32.41 9.89 25.39
CA MET A 322 32.77 10.12 23.98
C MET A 322 32.06 11.37 23.46
N VAL A 323 32.60 12.53 23.84
CA VAL A 323 32.15 13.85 23.41
C VAL A 323 32.80 14.14 22.06
N LYS A 324 32.03 14.77 21.17
CA LYS A 324 32.50 15.21 19.86
C LYS A 324 33.69 16.18 19.99
N VAL A 325 34.90 15.69 19.72
CA VAL A 325 36.15 16.48 19.77
C VAL A 325 36.24 17.52 18.64
N ASN A 326 35.83 17.18 17.42
CA ASN A 326 35.91 18.09 16.28
C ASN A 326 34.96 19.30 16.46
N LYS A 327 35.54 20.49 16.70
CA LYS A 327 34.81 21.74 16.97
C LYS A 327 33.95 22.20 15.78
N ASN A 328 34.38 21.94 14.54
CA ASN A 328 33.74 22.44 13.31
C ASN A 328 32.35 21.82 13.03
N ILE A 329 32.06 20.63 13.57
CA ILE A 329 30.77 19.96 13.39
C ILE A 329 29.81 20.41 14.50
N SER A 330 28.67 21.02 14.17
CA SER A 330 27.69 21.46 15.18
C SER A 330 26.98 20.29 15.85
N SER A 331 26.99 20.25 17.20
CA SER A 331 26.15 19.35 18.02
C SER A 331 24.73 19.88 18.28
N SER A 332 24.43 21.14 17.93
CA SER A 332 23.11 21.74 18.17
C SER A 332 21.99 20.99 17.43
N ARG A 333 20.94 20.60 18.18
CA ARG A 333 19.73 19.91 17.68
C ARG A 333 19.07 20.66 16.53
N SER A 334 19.00 22.00 16.60
CA SER A 334 18.37 22.82 15.55
C SER A 334 19.17 22.78 14.25
N LYS A 335 20.49 23.06 14.33
CA LYS A 335 21.41 23.00 13.17
C LYS A 335 21.45 21.61 12.53
N SER A 336 21.47 20.54 13.34
CA SER A 336 21.43 19.15 12.86
C SER A 336 20.13 18.81 12.13
N ARG A 337 18.96 19.16 12.69
CA ARG A 337 17.65 18.97 12.03
C ARG A 337 17.56 19.76 10.72
N ALA A 338 18.01 21.01 10.71
CA ALA A 338 18.04 21.84 9.51
C ALA A 338 18.89 21.19 8.41
N ALA A 339 20.10 20.72 8.74
CA ALA A 339 20.97 20.02 7.80
C ALA A 339 20.31 18.73 7.25
N HIS A 340 19.64 17.94 8.10
CA HIS A 340 18.93 16.73 7.67
C HIS A 340 17.78 17.02 6.69
N PHE A 341 16.86 17.93 7.03
CA PHE A 341 15.68 18.16 6.20
C PHE A 341 15.96 19.02 4.95
N LYS A 342 17.00 19.88 4.99
CA LYS A 342 17.44 20.69 3.84
C LYS A 342 18.54 20.03 2.99
N ALA A 343 18.98 18.80 3.31
CA ALA A 343 20.02 18.07 2.57
C ALA A 343 19.74 17.97 1.05
N GLY A 344 20.80 18.06 0.24
CA GLY A 344 20.72 17.87 -1.21
C GLY A 344 20.54 16.39 -1.62
N SER A 345 20.03 16.13 -2.83
CA SER A 345 19.66 14.76 -3.28
C SER A 345 20.79 13.72 -3.14
N GLY A 346 22.04 14.12 -3.38
CA GLY A 346 23.22 13.27 -3.20
C GLY A 346 23.47 12.87 -1.74
N GLN A 347 23.30 13.81 -0.79
CA GLN A 347 23.37 13.52 0.65
C GLN A 347 22.18 12.67 1.11
N ARG A 348 20.96 12.96 0.62
CA ARG A 348 19.77 12.14 0.93
C ARG A 348 19.96 10.67 0.53
N ARG A 349 20.60 10.40 -0.61
CA ARG A 349 20.98 9.04 -1.04
C ARG A 349 21.85 8.33 0.01
N VAL A 350 22.81 9.02 0.61
CA VAL A 350 23.71 8.43 1.62
C VAL A 350 22.99 8.24 2.96
N ILE A 351 22.17 9.20 3.38
CA ILE A 351 21.32 9.11 4.59
C ILE A 351 20.34 7.94 4.48
N MET A 352 19.76 7.72 3.30
CA MET A 352 18.88 6.58 2.99
C MET A 352 19.66 5.28 2.71
N SER A 353 20.56 4.92 3.62
CA SER A 353 21.23 3.62 3.63
C SER A 353 20.45 2.59 4.44
N ALA A 354 20.46 1.34 4.00
CA ALA A 354 19.87 0.20 4.70
C ALA A 354 20.96 -0.81 5.10
N PRO A 355 20.81 -1.52 6.23
CA PRO A 355 21.68 -2.64 6.61
C PRO A 355 21.57 -3.82 5.63
N LEU A 356 22.69 -4.49 5.38
CA LEU A 356 22.72 -5.77 4.65
C LEU A 356 22.33 -6.95 5.56
N SER A 357 21.87 -8.07 4.98
CA SER A 357 21.68 -9.36 5.65
C SER A 357 23.02 -9.93 6.18
N LYS A 358 22.98 -10.94 7.05
CA LYS A 358 24.20 -11.54 7.62
C LYS A 358 25.11 -12.13 6.53
N GLU A 359 24.53 -12.91 5.61
CA GLU A 359 25.20 -13.49 4.44
C GLU A 359 25.88 -12.43 3.55
N LEU A 360 25.17 -11.35 3.22
CA LEU A 360 25.73 -10.26 2.41
C LEU A 360 26.84 -9.47 3.14
N ARG A 361 26.76 -9.36 4.47
CA ARG A 361 27.83 -8.75 5.28
C ARG A 361 29.10 -9.59 5.27
N GLU A 362 28.96 -10.91 5.36
CA GLU A 362 30.10 -11.83 5.34
C GLU A 362 30.72 -11.87 3.93
N LYS A 363 29.90 -11.98 2.88
CA LYS A 363 30.36 -11.98 1.47
C LYS A 363 31.12 -10.71 1.06
N TYR A 364 30.63 -9.53 1.43
CA TYR A 364 31.20 -8.25 0.96
C TYR A 364 32.01 -7.49 2.02
N ASN A 365 32.02 -7.93 3.28
CA ASN A 365 32.58 -7.21 4.42
C ASN A 365 32.07 -5.75 4.55
N VAL A 366 30.78 -5.49 4.29
CA VAL A 366 30.15 -4.16 4.40
C VAL A 366 28.88 -4.25 5.26
N ARG A 367 28.64 -3.29 6.17
CA ARG A 367 27.48 -3.30 7.10
C ARG A 367 26.16 -2.83 6.45
N SER A 368 26.24 -1.83 5.60
CA SER A 368 25.09 -1.10 5.07
C SER A 368 25.46 -0.37 3.78
N ILE A 369 24.50 -0.18 2.89
CA ILE A 369 24.70 0.51 1.60
C ILE A 369 23.49 1.42 1.30
N PRO A 370 23.67 2.53 0.54
CA PRO A 370 22.56 3.27 -0.04
C PRO A 370 21.61 2.36 -0.83
N ILE A 371 20.32 2.46 -0.53
CA ILE A 371 19.30 1.62 -1.16
C ILE A 371 18.99 2.10 -2.59
N ARG A 372 18.80 1.16 -3.52
CA ARG A 372 18.45 1.43 -4.92
C ARG A 372 17.07 0.84 -5.24
N LYS A 373 16.59 1.11 -6.45
CA LYS A 373 15.44 0.37 -7.02
C LYS A 373 15.88 -1.06 -7.31
N ASP A 374 14.92 -1.98 -7.26
CA ASP A 374 15.07 -3.41 -7.57
C ASP A 374 15.99 -4.21 -6.62
N ASP A 375 16.43 -3.60 -5.50
CA ASP A 375 16.98 -4.36 -4.37
C ASP A 375 15.88 -5.20 -3.73
N GLU A 376 16.18 -6.45 -3.36
CA GLU A 376 15.27 -7.29 -2.55
C GLU A 376 15.52 -7.06 -1.08
N VAL A 377 14.43 -6.85 -0.34
CA VAL A 377 14.48 -6.40 1.03
C VAL A 377 13.41 -7.03 1.91
N THR A 378 13.75 -7.23 3.18
CA THR A 378 12.88 -7.78 4.23
C THR A 378 12.64 -6.75 5.31
N ILE A 379 11.38 -6.53 5.67
CA ILE A 379 10.99 -5.53 6.66
C ILE A 379 11.17 -6.10 8.07
N VAL A 380 11.95 -5.41 8.92
CA VAL A 380 12.30 -5.89 10.27
C VAL A 380 11.47 -5.19 11.37
N ARG A 381 10.90 -4.01 11.09
CA ARG A 381 10.16 -3.20 12.08
C ARG A 381 8.90 -2.58 11.49
N GLY A 382 7.88 -2.39 12.33
CA GLY A 382 6.57 -1.84 11.97
C GLY A 382 5.54 -2.91 11.59
N SER A 383 4.34 -2.49 11.21
CA SER A 383 3.17 -3.38 11.00
C SER A 383 3.36 -4.44 9.91
N ASN A 384 4.28 -4.20 8.97
CA ASN A 384 4.58 -5.11 7.85
C ASN A 384 5.87 -5.91 8.05
N LYS A 385 6.28 -6.13 9.31
CA LYS A 385 7.44 -6.95 9.68
C LYS A 385 7.32 -8.37 9.09
N GLY A 386 8.44 -8.93 8.64
CA GLY A 386 8.53 -10.28 8.06
C GLY A 386 8.18 -10.35 6.58
N ARG A 387 7.58 -9.31 5.98
CA ARG A 387 7.31 -9.27 4.54
C ARG A 387 8.59 -8.96 3.77
N GLU A 388 8.78 -9.69 2.67
CA GLU A 388 9.86 -9.49 1.70
C GLU A 388 9.31 -8.92 0.39
N GLY A 389 10.13 -8.17 -0.35
CA GLY A 389 9.76 -7.66 -1.67
C GLY A 389 10.86 -6.81 -2.31
N LYS A 390 10.69 -6.44 -3.59
CA LYS A 390 11.61 -5.57 -4.31
C LYS A 390 11.31 -4.09 -4.04
N VAL A 391 12.34 -3.25 -4.00
CA VAL A 391 12.17 -1.80 -3.85
C VAL A 391 11.72 -1.19 -5.19
N THR A 392 10.43 -0.92 -5.33
CA THR A 392 9.85 -0.32 -6.54
C THR A 392 10.33 1.12 -6.76
N SER A 393 10.41 1.91 -5.67
CA SER A 393 10.87 3.31 -5.78
C SER A 393 11.42 3.86 -4.46
N VAL A 394 12.33 4.85 -4.59
CA VAL A 394 13.02 5.50 -3.48
C VAL A 394 12.68 7.00 -3.49
N TYR A 395 11.74 7.41 -2.62
CA TYR A 395 11.24 8.77 -2.50
C TYR A 395 12.14 9.61 -1.58
N ARG A 396 13.23 10.15 -2.16
CA ARG A 396 14.25 10.91 -1.40
C ARG A 396 13.74 12.16 -0.69
N LEU A 397 12.74 12.86 -1.23
CA LEU A 397 12.21 14.07 -0.58
C LEU A 397 11.56 13.77 0.79
N LYS A 398 10.86 12.63 0.89
CA LYS A 398 10.12 12.18 2.07
C LYS A 398 10.89 11.17 2.94
N TYR A 399 12.15 10.86 2.59
CA TYR A 399 12.96 9.83 3.28
C TYR A 399 12.30 8.43 3.32
N VAL A 400 11.59 8.08 2.25
CA VAL A 400 10.74 6.89 2.19
C VAL A 400 11.12 5.99 1.02
N ILE A 401 11.03 4.68 1.21
CA ILE A 401 11.03 3.67 0.15
C ILE A 401 9.65 3.03 0.02
N HIS A 402 9.35 2.56 -1.18
CA HIS A 402 8.18 1.75 -1.50
C HIS A 402 8.63 0.35 -1.89
N VAL A 403 8.08 -0.66 -1.22
CA VAL A 403 8.39 -2.08 -1.41
C VAL A 403 7.20 -2.74 -2.10
N GLU A 404 7.49 -3.60 -3.07
CA GLU A 404 6.51 -4.40 -3.80
C GLU A 404 5.66 -5.23 -2.82
N ARG A 405 4.37 -5.43 -3.13
CA ARG A 405 3.39 -6.15 -2.29
C ARG A 405 3.14 -5.54 -0.90
N VAL A 406 3.73 -4.39 -0.59
CA VAL A 406 3.53 -3.66 0.68
C VAL A 406 2.71 -2.40 0.43
N THR A 407 1.44 -2.62 0.12
CA THR A 407 0.42 -1.60 -0.15
C THR A 407 -0.55 -1.48 1.02
N ARG A 408 -1.28 -0.35 1.06
CA ARG A 408 -2.52 -0.20 1.81
C ARG A 408 -3.65 0.05 0.82
N ASP A 409 -4.80 -0.55 1.05
CA ASP A 409 -5.98 -0.29 0.23
C ASP A 409 -6.72 0.94 0.77
N LYS A 410 -7.16 1.80 -0.13
CA LYS A 410 -8.09 2.89 0.18
C LYS A 410 -9.53 2.39 0.16
N ALA A 411 -10.44 3.11 0.81
CA ALA A 411 -11.88 2.96 0.60
C ALA A 411 -12.28 3.02 -0.89
N SER A 412 -11.53 3.77 -1.70
CA SER A 412 -11.67 3.83 -3.17
C SER A 412 -11.09 2.60 -3.90
N GLY A 413 -10.97 1.43 -3.26
CA GLY A 413 -10.47 0.17 -3.83
C GLY A 413 -9.04 0.16 -4.41
N GLN A 414 -8.34 1.29 -4.38
CA GLN A 414 -7.00 1.46 -4.96
C GLN A 414 -5.93 1.14 -3.91
N SER A 415 -5.11 0.14 -4.21
CA SER A 415 -3.89 -0.18 -3.45
C SER A 415 -2.82 0.90 -3.69
N VAL A 416 -2.39 1.57 -2.63
CA VAL A 416 -1.32 2.59 -2.65
C VAL A 416 -0.10 2.06 -1.88
N PRO A 417 1.13 2.16 -2.42
CA PRO A 417 2.31 1.67 -1.74
C PRO A 417 2.51 2.40 -0.41
N LEU A 418 2.74 1.63 0.66
CA LEU A 418 3.03 2.21 1.97
C LEU A 418 4.45 2.78 1.96
N GLY A 419 4.64 3.89 2.68
CA GLY A 419 5.96 4.50 2.83
C GLY A 419 6.71 3.91 4.02
N ILE A 420 7.88 3.31 3.78
CA ILE A 420 8.73 2.72 4.82
C ILE A 420 10.07 3.47 4.88
N HIS A 421 10.64 3.65 6.07
CA HIS A 421 11.97 4.24 6.23
C HIS A 421 13.06 3.14 6.06
N PRO A 422 14.13 3.36 5.26
CA PRO A 422 15.11 2.32 4.92
C PRO A 422 15.88 1.74 6.12
N SER A 423 15.91 2.42 7.27
CA SER A 423 16.51 1.86 8.51
C SER A 423 15.72 0.70 9.12
N ASN A 424 14.45 0.52 8.76
CA ASN A 424 13.54 -0.48 9.32
C ASN A 424 13.54 -1.79 8.51
N VAL A 425 14.48 -1.90 7.58
CA VAL A 425 14.50 -2.85 6.47
C VAL A 425 15.92 -3.40 6.33
N VAL A 426 16.06 -4.68 5.99
CA VAL A 426 17.33 -5.34 5.72
C VAL A 426 17.36 -5.77 4.26
N ILE A 427 18.45 -5.49 3.55
CA ILE A 427 18.63 -5.94 2.16
C ILE A 427 19.03 -7.41 2.16
N THR A 428 18.29 -8.26 1.45
CA THR A 428 18.55 -9.70 1.28
C THR A 428 19.28 -9.99 -0.03
N LYS A 429 18.91 -9.35 -1.14
CA LYS A 429 19.65 -9.41 -2.41
C LYS A 429 19.91 -8.01 -2.98
N LEU A 430 21.12 -7.79 -3.47
CA LEU A 430 21.56 -6.53 -4.05
C LEU A 430 21.47 -6.58 -5.58
N LYS A 431 20.87 -5.56 -6.19
CA LYS A 431 21.09 -5.31 -7.63
C LYS A 431 22.50 -4.76 -7.83
N LEU A 432 23.36 -5.52 -8.50
CA LEU A 432 24.74 -5.13 -8.78
C LEU A 432 24.83 -4.35 -10.10
N ASP A 433 25.64 -3.30 -10.07
CA ASP A 433 26.02 -2.48 -11.21
C ASP A 433 27.53 -2.17 -11.03
N LYS A 434 28.25 -1.75 -12.09
CA LYS A 434 29.67 -1.33 -12.01
C LYS A 434 29.92 -0.30 -10.89
N ASP A 435 29.04 0.69 -10.79
CA ASP A 435 29.04 1.73 -9.73
C ASP A 435 28.72 1.21 -8.33
N ARG A 436 28.13 0.02 -8.22
CA ARG A 436 27.83 -0.59 -6.92
C ARG A 436 28.97 -1.46 -6.44
N GLU A 437 29.59 -2.19 -7.35
CA GLU A 437 30.79 -2.98 -7.10
C GLU A 437 31.95 -2.08 -6.69
N SER A 438 32.14 -0.93 -7.35
CA SER A 438 33.15 0.08 -6.94
C SER A 438 32.87 0.71 -5.57
N ILE A 439 31.60 0.88 -5.19
CA ILE A 439 31.23 1.32 -3.83
C ILE A 439 31.53 0.22 -2.81
N LEU A 440 31.17 -1.04 -3.11
CA LEU A 440 31.38 -2.18 -2.22
C LEU A 440 32.88 -2.45 -1.99
N SER A 441 33.69 -2.49 -3.05
CA SER A 441 35.14 -2.70 -2.95
C SER A 441 35.83 -1.58 -2.18
N ARG A 442 35.51 -0.30 -2.47
CA ARG A 442 36.04 0.84 -1.71
C ARG A 442 35.62 0.80 -0.23
N SER A 443 34.38 0.41 0.07
CA SER A 443 33.91 0.27 1.45
C SER A 443 34.50 -0.94 2.18
N LYS A 444 34.86 -2.01 1.47
CA LYS A 444 35.59 -3.17 1.99
C LYS A 444 37.03 -2.77 2.38
N VAL A 445 37.79 -2.20 1.45
CA VAL A 445 39.17 -1.72 1.70
C VAL A 445 39.19 -0.69 2.84
N GLY A 446 38.28 0.28 2.82
CA GLY A 446 38.17 1.28 3.89
C GLY A 446 37.71 0.73 5.26
N ARG A 447 37.23 -0.51 5.33
CA ARG A 447 37.03 -1.24 6.59
C ARG A 447 38.27 -2.03 6.99
N GLU A 448 38.91 -2.73 6.05
CA GLU A 448 40.10 -3.54 6.30
C GLU A 448 41.24 -2.68 6.87
N LEU A 449 41.49 -1.51 6.26
CA LEU A 449 42.41 -0.49 6.79
C LEU A 449 41.98 0.09 8.16
N ARG A 450 40.70 -0.04 8.50
CA ARG A 450 40.12 0.40 9.78
C ARG A 450 40.02 -0.73 10.81
N VAL A 451 40.64 -1.88 10.54
CA VAL A 451 40.98 -2.89 11.55
C VAL A 451 42.49 -2.80 11.82
N PRO A 452 42.99 -1.72 12.45
CA PRO A 452 44.32 -1.78 13.03
C PRO A 452 44.28 -2.73 14.23
N ASN A 453 45.24 -3.64 14.30
CA ASN A 453 45.67 -4.32 15.51
C ASN A 453 44.54 -4.90 16.39
N LYS A 454 43.81 -5.87 15.84
CA LYS A 454 43.43 -7.03 16.68
C LYS A 454 44.64 -7.98 16.73
N ILE A 455 45.73 -7.48 17.30
CA ILE A 455 46.92 -8.28 17.60
C ILE A 455 46.48 -9.38 18.56
N SER A 456 47.00 -10.57 18.31
CA SER A 456 46.95 -11.74 19.17
C SER A 456 47.17 -11.41 20.65
N ALA A 457 46.21 -11.82 21.47
CA ALA A 457 46.35 -12.08 22.89
C ALA A 457 45.73 -13.45 23.16
#